data_AF-A0A2M7G5F1-F1
#
_entry.id   AF-A0A2M7G5F1-F1
#
_cell.length_a   1.000
_cell.length_b   1.000
_cell.length_c   1.000
_cell.angle_alpha   90.00
_cell.angle_beta   90.00
_cell.angle_gamma   90.00
#
_symmetry.space_group_name_H-M   'P 1'
#
loop_
_entity.id
_entity.type
_entity.pdbx_description
1 polymer ?
#
loop_
_entity_poly.entity_id
_entity_poly.type
_entity_poly.pdbx_seq_one_letter_code
_entity_poly.pdbx_strand_id
1 'polypeptide(L)'
;MKRRLLTFAALLSLFSCQNLSLNGSSLEQEKRIYPSLKAQQLMIAAPDARSLEILTRRLKAKVLDRLQIGTKEWVLLGFSQASLPGSLADDLAESWNHSDLRALKQILPEAQWKTWVLAEDIRRNTGYAPAQIQVNQEAELPGSLAFNDLSSGLGSADEGWWRRETGVERAWLYSIGTGVSVAWIDLGFKRNHPEIERRMRVGRYNNQTLAWRAVEPANIEKPNGDHGLASLLVGFAERDNGIPTVGVAPNAEVMPFVAGSVWEVAKALLAAAAEKPDLIGMNYAFPMYPGWENLKEYEEYLPLKEAIAEVLKHSPNLPLIVPAHNYGEPIQGGPREWFPISLSKQPEFQQLMGVGGVEFKEGKTPAVWFNPNILTGYNSRGSNYGEGLIWAPSTALDIANSDPLAVIPNQMYGTSASAPFMAGVLALLKSRCPLQTPVQLKDLLLKTGKPLDAALMLSRAGATVPFVQVDLALQACLQAEGKNLSQSQAQTFSGKLSQNSQGEKILVTPLETLKLMPTLSNLQAGWPHPLLNQQVRVRGWKKRPDSEIEALEVLDLALE
;
A
#
# COMPACT_ATOMS: atom_id res chain seq x y z
N MET A 1 22.45 30.35 41.68
CA MET A 1 21.08 30.13 41.14
C MET A 1 20.82 30.85 39.80
N LYS A 2 21.85 31.11 38.96
CA LYS A 2 21.73 31.85 37.67
C LYS A 2 22.63 31.28 36.53
N ARG A 3 22.96 29.98 36.54
CA ARG A 3 23.88 29.37 35.53
C ARG A 3 23.50 27.93 35.10
N ARG A 4 22.20 27.64 34.91
CA ARG A 4 21.73 26.38 34.26
C ARG A 4 20.61 26.63 33.25
N LEU A 5 20.74 27.68 32.44
CA LEU A 5 19.76 28.08 31.42
C LEU A 5 20.41 28.27 30.04
N LEU A 6 21.60 27.71 29.83
CA LEU A 6 22.48 27.97 28.69
C LEU A 6 22.73 26.73 27.81
N THR A 7 21.79 25.78 27.76
CA THR A 7 21.89 24.62 26.85
C THR A 7 20.59 24.30 26.11
N PHE A 8 19.68 25.27 25.99
CA PHE A 8 18.49 25.11 25.14
C PHE A 8 18.39 26.30 24.20
N ALA A 9 19.25 26.28 23.18
CA ALA A 9 19.06 27.09 21.98
C ALA A 9 17.92 26.47 21.17
N ALA A 10 16.68 26.77 21.55
CA ALA A 10 15.57 26.78 20.61
C ALA A 10 15.76 27.98 19.66
N LEU A 11 16.78 27.91 18.79
CA LEU A 11 16.94 28.81 17.66
C LEU A 11 15.83 28.49 16.64
N LEU A 12 14.99 29.48 16.38
CA LEU A 12 13.97 29.47 15.34
C LEU A 12 14.63 29.17 13.99
N SER A 13 14.18 28.13 13.29
CA SER A 13 14.22 28.11 11.83
C SER A 13 12.90 28.69 11.33
N LEU A 14 12.92 29.97 10.96
CA LEU A 14 11.91 30.56 10.11
C LEU A 14 12.27 30.16 8.67
N PHE A 15 11.46 29.31 8.04
CA PHE A 15 11.42 29.26 6.59
C PHE A 15 10.02 29.58 6.09
N SER A 16 9.89 30.81 5.61
CA SER A 16 8.86 31.21 4.66
C SER A 16 8.97 30.34 3.40
N CYS A 17 7.99 29.46 3.20
CA CYS A 17 7.82 28.76 1.93
C CYS A 17 7.14 29.69 0.91
N GLN A 18 7.79 30.80 0.50
CA GLN A 18 7.41 31.54 -0.70
C GLN A 18 8.65 32.09 -1.41
N ASN A 19 8.74 31.77 -2.70
CA ASN A 19 9.59 32.35 -3.74
C ASN A 19 11.12 32.17 -3.66
N LEU A 20 11.57 31.02 -4.17
CA LEU A 20 12.76 30.96 -5.03
C LEU A 20 12.37 30.19 -6.30
N SER A 21 11.97 30.93 -7.33
CA SER A 21 11.80 30.40 -8.67
C SER A 21 13.18 30.17 -9.28
N LEU A 22 13.63 28.93 -9.30
CA LEU A 22 14.58 28.44 -10.29
C LEU A 22 13.93 27.21 -10.92
N ASN A 23 13.27 27.45 -12.07
CA ASN A 23 12.78 26.47 -13.04
C ASN A 23 12.06 25.22 -12.50
N GLY A 24 10.75 25.36 -12.29
CA GLY A 24 9.78 24.57 -13.06
C GLY A 24 9.33 23.21 -12.52
N SER A 25 8.10 23.20 -11.99
CA SER A 25 7.13 22.10 -11.82
C SER A 25 7.35 20.96 -10.81
N SER A 26 8.58 20.55 -10.47
CA SER A 26 8.76 19.38 -9.60
C SER A 26 8.57 19.63 -8.10
N LEU A 27 9.12 20.73 -7.57
CA LEU A 27 9.09 21.02 -6.12
C LEU A 27 7.70 21.47 -5.62
N GLU A 28 6.93 22.16 -6.48
CA GLU A 28 5.53 22.54 -6.21
C GLU A 28 4.59 21.31 -6.27
N GLN A 29 4.87 20.34 -7.14
CA GLN A 29 4.16 19.05 -7.15
C GLN A 29 4.55 18.18 -5.94
N GLU A 30 5.82 18.13 -5.56
CA GLU A 30 6.29 17.46 -4.33
C GLU A 30 5.61 18.03 -3.07
N LYS A 31 5.47 19.35 -2.97
CA LYS A 31 4.73 20.01 -1.87
C LYS A 31 3.22 19.71 -1.87
N ARG A 32 2.63 19.41 -3.03
CA ARG A 32 1.23 18.97 -3.15
C ARG A 32 1.04 17.49 -2.83
N ILE A 33 2.04 16.65 -3.14
CA ILE A 33 2.01 15.19 -2.92
C ILE A 33 2.39 14.83 -1.47
N TYR A 34 3.29 15.61 -0.85
CA TYR A 34 3.74 15.42 0.54
C TYR A 34 3.63 16.72 1.34
N PRO A 35 2.43 17.11 1.83
CA PRO A 35 2.31 18.19 2.79
C PRO A 35 2.78 17.68 4.17
N SER A 36 4.08 17.40 4.31
CA SER A 36 4.71 17.15 5.60
C SER A 36 4.66 18.46 6.38
N LEU A 37 3.64 18.58 7.23
CA LEU A 37 3.31 19.77 8.02
C LEU A 37 2.83 20.96 7.19
N LYS A 38 1.73 21.58 7.65
CA LYS A 38 1.38 22.92 7.15
C LYS A 38 2.49 23.88 7.58
N ALA A 39 2.72 24.96 6.83
CA ALA A 39 3.73 26.00 7.12
C ALA A 39 3.62 26.68 8.51
N GLN A 40 2.68 26.24 9.35
CA GLN A 40 2.38 26.71 10.69
C GLN A 40 2.26 25.52 11.66
N GLN A 41 3.01 24.44 11.45
CA GLN A 41 3.04 23.30 12.36
C GLN A 41 4.49 22.89 12.69
N LEU A 42 4.73 22.42 13.91
CA LEU A 42 6.04 21.97 14.39
C LEU A 42 5.88 20.72 15.26
N MET A 43 6.73 19.73 15.06
CA MET A 43 6.78 18.50 15.87
C MET A 43 7.96 18.57 16.83
N ILE A 44 7.73 18.28 18.11
CA ILE A 44 8.78 18.30 19.13
C ILE A 44 8.63 17.16 20.13
N ALA A 45 9.75 16.72 20.69
CA ALA A 45 9.75 15.91 21.91
C ALA A 45 9.39 16.79 23.11
N ALA A 46 8.37 16.42 23.89
CA ALA A 46 8.03 17.11 25.12
C ALA A 46 8.93 16.63 26.27
N PRO A 47 9.75 17.52 26.86
CA PRO A 47 10.62 17.12 27.97
C PRO A 47 9.84 16.95 29.29
N ASP A 48 8.80 17.76 29.51
CA ASP A 48 7.84 17.67 30.63
C ASP A 48 6.68 18.67 30.42
N ALA A 49 5.58 18.52 31.18
CA ALA A 49 4.38 19.34 31.06
C ALA A 49 4.63 20.84 31.30
N ARG A 50 5.53 21.20 32.24
CA ARG A 50 5.84 22.59 32.60
C ARG A 50 6.67 23.25 31.51
N SER A 51 7.67 22.55 30.99
CA SER A 51 8.49 23.03 29.87
C SER A 51 7.66 23.24 28.61
N LEU A 52 6.71 22.33 28.32
CA LEU A 52 5.79 22.47 27.20
C LEU A 52 4.84 23.66 27.37
N GLU A 53 4.34 23.90 28.58
CA GLU A 53 3.51 25.09 28.88
C GLU A 53 4.30 26.39 28.66
N ILE A 54 5.55 26.47 29.12
CA ILE A 54 6.42 27.63 28.90
C ILE A 54 6.66 27.83 27.40
N LEU A 55 6.94 26.75 26.67
CA LEU A 55 7.22 26.79 25.24
C LEU A 55 6.01 27.27 24.44
N THR A 56 4.83 26.67 24.65
CA THR A 56 3.60 27.04 23.95
C THR A 56 3.19 28.48 24.22
N ARG A 57 3.31 28.95 25.48
CA ARG A 57 3.08 30.37 25.83
C ARG A 57 4.07 31.30 25.12
N ARG A 58 5.36 30.99 25.13
CA ARG A 58 6.41 31.83 24.49
C ARG A 58 6.25 31.90 22.97
N LEU A 59 5.95 30.77 22.36
CA LEU A 59 5.81 30.65 20.90
C LEU A 59 4.42 31.04 20.40
N LYS A 60 3.49 31.39 21.30
CA LYS A 60 2.06 31.61 20.99
C LYS A 60 1.47 30.44 20.16
N ALA A 61 1.91 29.23 20.47
CA ALA A 61 1.54 28.02 19.75
C ALA A 61 0.45 27.25 20.52
N LYS A 62 -0.44 26.58 19.77
CA LYS A 62 -1.44 25.66 20.32
C LYS A 62 -0.95 24.22 20.16
N VAL A 63 -1.13 23.40 21.19
CA VAL A 63 -0.99 21.94 21.03
C VAL A 63 -2.15 21.43 20.17
N LEU A 64 -1.82 20.86 19.01
CA LEU A 64 -2.77 20.28 18.08
C LEU A 64 -3.01 18.80 18.34
N ASP A 65 -1.95 18.05 18.66
CA ASP A 65 -2.02 16.61 18.90
C ASP A 65 -0.84 16.15 19.77
N ARG A 66 -0.95 14.95 20.34
CA ARG A 66 0.07 14.30 21.17
C ARG A 66 0.23 12.85 20.74
N LEU A 67 1.45 12.32 20.81
CA LEU A 67 1.79 10.94 20.48
C LEU A 67 2.76 10.39 21.51
N GLN A 68 2.37 9.33 22.21
CA GLN A 68 3.24 8.63 23.16
C GLN A 68 3.94 7.47 22.45
N ILE A 69 5.28 7.42 22.51
CA ILE A 69 6.09 6.32 21.98
C ILE A 69 7.06 5.86 23.07
N GLY A 70 6.87 4.63 23.57
CA GLY A 70 7.56 4.17 24.77
C GLY A 70 7.41 5.16 25.94
N THR A 71 8.53 5.62 26.49
CA THR A 71 8.56 6.61 27.59
C THR A 71 8.56 8.07 27.12
N LYS A 72 8.60 8.33 25.82
CA LYS A 72 8.76 9.67 25.26
C LYS A 72 7.42 10.19 24.73
N GLU A 73 7.09 11.43 25.09
CA GLU A 73 5.93 12.14 24.53
C GLU A 73 6.39 13.04 23.38
N TRP A 74 5.73 12.91 22.25
CA TRP A 74 5.83 13.82 21.11
C TRP A 74 4.60 14.72 21.03
N VAL A 75 4.81 15.97 20.65
CA VAL A 75 3.76 16.98 20.58
C VAL A 75 3.79 17.68 19.23
N LEU A 76 2.62 17.78 18.61
CA LEU A 76 2.40 18.59 17.41
C LEU A 76 1.86 19.96 17.82
N LEU A 77 2.61 21.00 17.50
CA LEU A 77 2.25 22.40 17.72
C LEU A 77 1.72 23.04 16.45
N GLY A 78 0.78 23.97 16.60
CA GLY A 78 0.21 24.80 15.54
C GLY A 78 0.33 26.28 15.88
N PHE A 79 0.64 27.10 14.88
CA PHE A 79 0.84 28.54 15.03
C PHE A 79 -0.27 29.32 14.31
N SER A 80 -0.64 30.51 14.81
CA SER A 80 -1.55 31.41 14.10
C SER A 80 -0.77 32.34 13.16
N GLN A 81 -1.34 32.75 12.03
CA GLN A 81 -0.71 33.72 11.12
C GLN A 81 -0.31 35.04 11.82
N ALA A 82 -1.07 35.46 12.84
CA ALA A 82 -0.85 36.71 13.57
C ALA A 82 0.27 36.67 14.64
N SER A 83 0.88 35.51 14.86
CA SER A 83 1.90 35.30 15.91
C SER A 83 3.35 35.30 15.42
N LEU A 84 3.59 35.49 14.12
CA LEU A 84 4.92 35.68 13.57
C LEU A 84 5.34 37.16 13.77
N PRO A 85 6.50 37.48 14.37
CA PRO A 85 6.98 38.86 14.50
C PRO A 85 7.16 39.51 13.13
N GLY A 86 6.56 40.70 12.93
CA GLY A 86 6.44 41.38 11.63
C GLY A 86 7.74 41.82 10.95
N SER A 87 8.86 41.94 11.65
CA SER A 87 10.09 42.51 11.04
C SER A 87 10.92 41.54 10.18
N LEU A 88 10.31 40.49 9.62
CA LEU A 88 10.91 39.70 8.53
C LEU A 88 9.93 39.44 7.37
N ALA A 89 8.65 39.77 7.55
CA ALA A 89 7.63 39.66 6.52
C ALA A 89 7.42 40.98 5.77
N ASP A 90 7.70 42.11 6.44
CA ASP A 90 7.35 43.44 5.91
C ASP A 90 8.35 43.99 4.86
N ASP A 91 9.59 43.48 4.78
CA ASP A 91 10.56 43.86 3.73
C ASP A 91 10.43 43.04 2.42
N LEU A 92 9.48 42.10 2.34
CA LEU A 92 9.24 41.29 1.13
C LEU A 92 7.84 41.49 0.54
N ALA A 93 7.09 42.48 1.05
CA ALA A 93 5.75 42.81 0.58
C ALA A 93 5.68 44.11 -0.27
N GLU A 94 6.82 44.75 -0.56
CA GLU A 94 6.88 45.89 -1.50
C GLU A 94 7.34 45.48 -2.90
N SER A 95 6.49 44.72 -3.57
CA SER A 95 6.01 45.02 -4.92
C SER A 95 4.92 44.00 -5.22
N TRP A 96 4.09 44.26 -6.23
CA TRP A 96 2.87 43.52 -6.59
C TRP A 96 1.61 44.10 -5.93
N ASN A 97 1.26 45.28 -6.45
CA ASN A 97 0.02 45.99 -6.16
C ASN A 97 -1.16 45.32 -6.89
N HIS A 98 -2.25 45.10 -6.15
CA HIS A 98 -3.55 44.74 -6.68
C HIS A 98 -4.18 45.93 -7.43
N SER A 99 -4.04 45.96 -8.76
CA SER A 99 -4.88 46.79 -9.62
C SER A 99 -5.47 46.10 -10.87
N ASP A 100 -5.36 44.77 -11.02
CA ASP A 100 -5.98 44.05 -12.16
C ASP A 100 -6.99 42.93 -11.79
N LEU A 101 -7.40 42.81 -10.52
CA LEU A 101 -8.41 41.82 -10.10
C LEU A 101 -9.76 42.42 -9.68
N ARG A 102 -10.03 43.68 -10.03
CA ARG A 102 -11.34 44.32 -9.88
C ARG A 102 -12.17 44.45 -11.16
N ALA A 103 -11.68 43.94 -12.30
CA ALA A 103 -12.43 43.89 -13.56
C ALA A 103 -13.22 42.58 -13.80
N LEU A 104 -13.11 41.56 -12.93
CA LEU A 104 -13.76 40.25 -13.12
C LEU A 104 -14.81 39.93 -12.05
N LYS A 105 -15.58 40.95 -11.65
CA LYS A 105 -16.74 40.81 -10.77
C LYS A 105 -18.02 41.46 -11.30
N GLN A 106 -18.05 41.84 -12.57
CA GLN A 106 -19.22 42.49 -13.20
C GLN A 106 -19.66 41.87 -14.55
N ILE A 107 -19.22 40.67 -14.90
CA ILE A 107 -19.78 39.97 -16.06
C ILE A 107 -20.09 38.52 -15.70
N LEU A 108 -21.12 38.36 -14.87
CA LEU A 108 -21.93 37.15 -14.87
C LEU A 108 -23.39 37.58 -14.71
N PRO A 109 -24.23 37.30 -15.71
CA PRO A 109 -25.58 36.84 -15.46
C PRO A 109 -25.64 35.33 -15.54
N GLU A 110 -26.25 34.79 -14.50
CA GLU A 110 -26.55 33.40 -14.21
C GLU A 110 -27.54 32.80 -15.23
N ALA A 111 -27.02 32.16 -16.28
CA ALA A 111 -27.70 31.12 -17.05
C ALA A 111 -26.67 30.45 -17.98
N GLN A 112 -26.75 29.12 -18.11
CA GLN A 112 -25.96 28.26 -19.02
C GLN A 112 -24.66 27.62 -18.47
N TRP A 113 -24.68 27.14 -17.22
CA TRP A 113 -23.71 26.13 -16.74
C TRP A 113 -24.14 24.67 -17.05
N LYS A 114 -25.20 24.47 -17.86
CA LYS A 114 -25.62 23.14 -18.34
C LYS A 114 -25.49 23.06 -19.85
N THR A 115 -24.27 22.84 -20.33
CA THR A 115 -23.88 22.15 -21.57
C THR A 115 -22.45 22.57 -21.89
N TRP A 116 -21.42 21.81 -21.49
CA TRP A 116 -20.10 21.74 -22.17
C TRP A 116 -19.14 20.68 -21.55
N VAL A 117 -19.67 19.56 -21.04
CA VAL A 117 -18.86 18.44 -20.50
C VAL A 117 -19.17 17.11 -21.21
N LEU A 118 -19.83 17.12 -22.37
CA LEU A 118 -20.23 15.86 -23.04
C LEU A 118 -19.97 15.78 -24.55
N ALA A 119 -19.19 16.68 -25.15
CA ALA A 119 -19.02 16.68 -26.62
C ALA A 119 -17.58 16.68 -27.15
N GLU A 120 -16.55 16.99 -26.35
CA GLU A 120 -15.19 17.10 -26.88
C GLU A 120 -14.30 15.87 -26.59
N ASP A 121 -14.64 15.05 -25.59
CA ASP A 121 -13.81 13.89 -25.19
C ASP A 121 -14.15 12.62 -25.99
N ILE A 122 -15.38 12.51 -26.48
CA ILE A 122 -15.84 11.40 -27.35
C ILE A 122 -15.30 11.55 -28.78
N ARG A 123 -14.90 12.76 -29.21
CA ARG A 123 -14.42 12.99 -30.58
C ARG A 123 -12.92 12.73 -30.76
N ARG A 124 -12.11 12.74 -29.69
CA ARG A 124 -10.64 12.65 -29.82
C ARG A 124 -10.04 11.25 -29.67
N ASN A 125 -10.69 10.28 -29.02
CA ASN A 125 -10.00 9.04 -28.62
C ASN A 125 -10.57 7.70 -29.10
N THR A 126 -11.68 7.63 -29.83
CA THR A 126 -12.19 6.33 -30.29
C THR A 126 -12.71 6.41 -31.72
N GLY A 127 -11.84 6.18 -32.69
CA GLY A 127 -12.21 5.98 -34.10
C GLY A 127 -12.92 4.65 -34.39
N TYR A 128 -13.67 4.10 -33.42
CA TYR A 128 -14.45 2.87 -33.59
C TYR A 128 -15.91 3.15 -33.28
N ALA A 129 -16.78 2.90 -34.27
CA ALA A 129 -18.22 2.93 -34.09
C ALA A 129 -18.68 1.75 -33.21
N PRO A 130 -19.72 1.91 -32.38
CA PRO A 130 -20.22 0.85 -31.52
C PRO A 130 -20.89 -0.23 -32.38
N ALA A 131 -20.18 -1.32 -32.64
CA ALA A 131 -20.83 -2.55 -33.09
C ALA A 131 -21.48 -3.20 -31.87
N GLN A 132 -22.80 -3.43 -31.98
CA GLN A 132 -23.59 -4.17 -31.02
C GLN A 132 -22.92 -5.53 -30.72
N ILE A 133 -22.42 -5.71 -29.50
CA ILE A 133 -21.97 -7.03 -29.05
C ILE A 133 -23.23 -7.78 -28.61
N GLN A 134 -23.68 -8.69 -29.49
CA GLN A 134 -24.62 -9.73 -29.14
C GLN A 134 -23.97 -10.67 -28.11
N VAL A 135 -24.65 -10.89 -27.01
CA VAL A 135 -24.33 -11.93 -26.03
C VAL A 135 -24.54 -13.28 -26.71
N ASN A 136 -23.46 -13.89 -27.19
CA ASN A 136 -23.50 -15.24 -27.74
C ASN A 136 -22.80 -16.21 -26.77
N GLN A 137 -23.66 -17.03 -26.17
CA GLN A 137 -23.53 -18.44 -25.77
C GLN A 137 -22.22 -18.96 -25.17
N GLU A 138 -22.39 -19.50 -23.96
CA GLU A 138 -21.69 -20.63 -23.32
C GLU A 138 -20.61 -21.30 -24.18
N ALA A 139 -19.35 -20.97 -23.90
CA ALA A 139 -18.21 -21.77 -24.34
C ALA A 139 -17.97 -22.88 -23.31
N GLU A 140 -18.06 -24.13 -23.77
CA GLU A 140 -17.75 -25.33 -23.01
C GLU A 140 -16.31 -25.30 -22.45
N LEU A 141 -16.18 -25.68 -21.17
CA LEU A 141 -14.94 -25.73 -20.39
C LEU A 141 -13.99 -26.85 -20.87
N PRO A 142 -12.74 -26.53 -21.27
CA PRO A 142 -11.69 -27.53 -21.35
C PRO A 142 -10.80 -27.48 -20.09
N GLY A 143 -10.88 -28.55 -19.29
CA GLY A 143 -9.94 -29.13 -18.30
C GLY A 143 -8.62 -28.45 -17.90
N SER A 144 -8.55 -27.13 -17.78
CA SER A 144 -7.37 -26.36 -17.40
C SER A 144 -7.74 -25.38 -16.28
N LEU A 145 -6.75 -24.93 -15.51
CA LEU A 145 -6.83 -23.98 -14.39
C LEU A 145 -7.30 -22.57 -14.84
N ALA A 146 -8.37 -22.48 -15.63
CA ALA A 146 -8.91 -21.24 -16.14
C ALA A 146 -9.87 -20.66 -15.10
N PHE A 147 -9.31 -19.88 -14.19
CA PHE A 147 -10.10 -18.93 -13.42
C PHE A 147 -10.72 -17.94 -14.41
N ASN A 148 -11.99 -17.61 -14.25
CA ASN A 148 -12.69 -16.62 -15.10
C ASN A 148 -12.09 -15.20 -15.00
N ASP A 149 -11.16 -14.96 -14.07
CA ASP A 149 -10.39 -13.72 -13.87
C ASP A 149 -9.25 -13.51 -14.89
N LEU A 150 -9.13 -14.37 -15.92
CA LEU A 150 -8.00 -14.39 -16.84
C LEU A 150 -7.97 -13.25 -17.87
N SER A 151 -9.08 -12.55 -18.08
CA SER A 151 -9.09 -11.32 -18.87
C SER A 151 -9.81 -10.19 -18.14
N SER A 152 -9.05 -9.17 -17.74
CA SER A 152 -9.52 -7.86 -17.30
C SER A 152 -10.23 -7.06 -18.39
N GLY A 153 -10.32 -7.57 -19.62
CA GLY A 153 -11.05 -6.89 -20.68
C GLY A 153 -10.40 -5.55 -21.06
N LEU A 154 -9.14 -5.36 -20.70
CA LEU A 154 -8.33 -4.22 -21.14
C LEU A 154 -7.96 -4.40 -22.61
N GLY A 155 -7.94 -5.64 -23.12
CA GLY A 155 -7.66 -5.96 -24.52
C GLY A 155 -6.24 -5.55 -24.93
N SER A 156 -5.36 -5.30 -23.95
CA SER A 156 -3.97 -4.92 -24.14
C SER A 156 -3.08 -6.14 -24.01
N ALA A 157 -1.96 -6.20 -24.72
CA ALA A 157 -1.03 -7.31 -24.58
C ALA A 157 -0.30 -7.35 -23.23
N ASP A 158 -0.33 -6.25 -22.48
CA ASP A 158 0.24 -6.15 -21.13
C ASP A 158 -0.69 -6.78 -20.07
N GLU A 159 -1.94 -7.08 -20.41
CA GLU A 159 -2.94 -7.62 -19.49
C GLU A 159 -2.46 -8.90 -18.79
N GLY A 160 -2.50 -8.90 -17.46
CA GLY A 160 -2.10 -10.01 -16.61
C GLY A 160 -0.61 -10.39 -16.67
N TRP A 161 0.26 -9.57 -17.29
CA TRP A 161 1.69 -9.88 -17.42
C TRP A 161 2.33 -10.18 -16.06
N TRP A 162 1.96 -9.40 -15.05
CA TRP A 162 2.53 -9.46 -13.73
C TRP A 162 2.21 -10.80 -13.05
N ARG A 163 1.02 -11.38 -13.27
CA ARG A 163 0.66 -12.70 -12.74
C ARG A 163 1.46 -13.82 -13.39
N ARG A 164 1.61 -13.75 -14.72
CA ARG A 164 2.32 -14.76 -15.52
C ARG A 164 3.82 -14.76 -15.25
N GLU A 165 4.46 -13.59 -15.31
CA GLU A 165 5.91 -13.42 -15.20
C GLU A 165 6.45 -13.60 -13.78
N THR A 166 5.63 -13.37 -12.75
CA THR A 166 6.01 -13.60 -11.36
C THR A 166 5.56 -14.96 -10.82
N GLY A 167 4.70 -15.70 -11.53
CA GLY A 167 4.21 -17.00 -11.09
C GLY A 167 3.13 -16.96 -10.01
N VAL A 168 2.43 -15.84 -9.82
CA VAL A 168 1.32 -15.71 -8.85
C VAL A 168 0.24 -16.78 -9.08
N GLU A 169 -0.16 -17.01 -10.33
CA GLU A 169 -1.18 -18.01 -10.67
C GLU A 169 -0.77 -19.44 -10.28
N ARG A 170 0.54 -19.75 -10.38
CA ARG A 170 1.09 -21.03 -9.94
C ARG A 170 1.21 -21.10 -8.41
N ALA A 171 1.44 -19.97 -7.74
CA ALA A 171 1.46 -19.90 -6.28
C ALA A 171 0.08 -20.19 -5.67
N TRP A 172 -1.01 -19.84 -6.36
CA TRP A 172 -2.38 -20.17 -5.95
C TRP A 172 -2.71 -21.66 -5.89
N LEU A 173 -1.83 -22.54 -6.38
CA LEU A 173 -1.91 -23.98 -6.12
C LEU A 173 -1.56 -24.35 -4.67
N TYR A 174 -0.90 -23.46 -3.94
CA TYR A 174 -0.40 -23.69 -2.59
C TYR A 174 -1.03 -22.76 -1.54
N SER A 175 -1.48 -21.56 -1.92
CA SER A 175 -2.07 -20.57 -1.03
C SER A 175 -2.88 -19.51 -1.77
N ILE A 176 -3.94 -19.00 -1.15
CA ILE A 176 -4.60 -17.74 -1.55
C ILE A 176 -4.57 -16.66 -0.45
N GLY A 177 -3.73 -16.84 0.57
CA GLY A 177 -3.51 -15.88 1.66
C GLY A 177 -4.51 -16.00 2.82
N THR A 178 -5.26 -17.09 2.92
CA THR A 178 -6.33 -17.26 3.90
C THR A 178 -5.84 -17.20 5.34
N GLY A 179 -6.57 -16.44 6.16
CA GLY A 179 -6.30 -16.32 7.59
C GLY A 179 -5.06 -15.50 7.92
N VAL A 180 -4.53 -14.75 6.95
CA VAL A 180 -3.53 -13.70 7.17
C VAL A 180 -4.24 -12.37 7.23
N SER A 181 -3.87 -11.57 8.22
CA SER A 181 -4.33 -10.20 8.43
C SER A 181 -3.24 -9.21 8.07
N VAL A 182 -3.57 -8.24 7.22
CA VAL A 182 -2.63 -7.24 6.71
C VAL A 182 -3.10 -5.85 7.11
N ALA A 183 -2.26 -5.07 7.79
CA ALA A 183 -2.51 -3.63 7.92
C ALA A 183 -1.82 -2.87 6.78
N TRP A 184 -2.55 -1.94 6.15
CA TRP A 184 -2.06 -1.15 5.03
C TRP A 184 -2.20 0.34 5.31
N ILE A 185 -1.08 1.07 5.33
CA ILE A 185 -1.04 2.50 5.63
C ILE A 185 -0.86 3.28 4.32
N ASP A 186 -1.87 4.08 3.97
CA ASP A 186 -1.91 4.83 2.70
C ASP A 186 -2.81 6.06 2.82
N LEU A 187 -2.90 6.84 1.74
CA LEU A 187 -3.82 7.97 1.62
C LEU A 187 -5.06 7.58 0.81
N GLY A 188 -6.20 7.65 1.50
CA GLY A 188 -7.51 7.35 0.94
C GLY A 188 -7.80 5.86 0.98
N PHE A 189 -9.05 5.53 1.27
CA PHE A 189 -9.64 4.23 1.04
C PHE A 189 -11.09 4.43 0.59
N LYS A 190 -11.73 3.39 0.07
CA LYS A 190 -13.14 3.39 -0.30
C LYS A 190 -13.81 2.20 0.34
N ARG A 191 -14.80 2.49 1.17
CA ARG A 191 -15.69 1.45 1.70
C ARG A 191 -16.63 0.96 0.61
N ASN A 192 -17.15 -0.23 0.81
CA ASN A 192 -18.13 -0.90 -0.02
C ASN A 192 -17.64 -1.19 -1.45
N HIS A 193 -16.33 -1.17 -1.69
CA HIS A 193 -15.81 -1.66 -2.96
C HIS A 193 -15.96 -3.19 -3.01
N PRO A 194 -16.64 -3.74 -4.03
CA PRO A 194 -17.06 -5.15 -4.09
C PRO A 194 -15.88 -6.13 -4.03
N GLU A 195 -14.70 -5.74 -4.52
CA GLU A 195 -13.50 -6.58 -4.44
C GLU A 195 -12.82 -6.63 -3.06
N ILE A 196 -13.20 -5.81 -2.07
CA ILE A 196 -12.44 -5.73 -0.81
C ILE A 196 -13.30 -5.62 0.46
N GLU A 197 -14.51 -5.05 0.39
CA GLU A 197 -15.27 -4.63 1.58
C GLU A 197 -15.42 -5.72 2.64
N ARG A 198 -15.56 -6.98 2.24
CA ARG A 198 -15.90 -8.06 3.19
C ARG A 198 -14.69 -8.67 3.88
N ARG A 199 -13.50 -8.40 3.33
CA ARG A 199 -12.21 -8.69 3.95
C ARG A 199 -11.59 -7.42 4.52
N MET A 200 -12.27 -6.28 4.40
CA MET A 200 -11.85 -5.02 4.98
C MET A 200 -12.34 -4.93 6.42
N ARG A 201 -11.40 -4.81 7.35
CA ARG A 201 -11.68 -4.55 8.75
C ARG A 201 -11.33 -3.12 9.11
N VAL A 202 -12.35 -2.34 9.47
CA VAL A 202 -12.20 -0.92 9.86
C VAL A 202 -12.51 -0.78 11.34
N GLY A 203 -11.49 -0.44 12.13
CA GLY A 203 -11.58 -0.13 13.54
C GLY A 203 -11.68 1.36 13.83
N ARG A 204 -11.69 1.71 15.12
CA ARG A 204 -11.86 3.09 15.61
C ARG A 204 -10.68 4.00 15.28
N TYR A 205 -9.48 3.46 15.09
CA TYR A 205 -8.25 4.24 14.92
C TYR A 205 -7.65 4.07 13.52
N ASN A 206 -8.48 3.74 12.54
CA ASN A 206 -8.06 3.54 11.16
C ASN A 206 -7.87 4.86 10.41
N ASN A 207 -8.31 6.00 10.94
CA ASN A 207 -8.00 7.30 10.37
C ASN A 207 -7.17 8.17 11.33
N GLN A 208 -5.95 8.51 10.90
CA GLN A 208 -5.01 9.31 11.69
C GLN A 208 -4.95 10.78 11.29
N THR A 209 -5.68 11.17 10.24
CA THR A 209 -5.64 12.54 9.73
C THR A 209 -6.25 13.53 10.71
N LEU A 210 -5.58 14.65 10.95
CA LEU A 210 -6.07 15.66 11.91
C LEU A 210 -7.41 16.28 11.49
N ALA A 211 -7.66 16.37 10.18
CA ALA A 211 -8.88 16.94 9.63
C ALA A 211 -10.11 16.04 9.83
N TRP A 212 -9.94 14.72 9.78
CA TRP A 212 -11.06 13.77 9.81
C TRP A 212 -11.22 13.07 11.17
N ARG A 213 -10.15 12.92 11.96
CA ARG A 213 -10.17 12.35 13.32
C ARG A 213 -11.10 13.13 14.29
N ALA A 214 -11.31 14.41 14.04
CA ALA A 214 -12.19 15.25 14.86
C ALA A 214 -13.69 15.00 14.63
N VAL A 215 -14.06 14.34 13.52
CA VAL A 215 -15.45 14.13 13.11
C VAL A 215 -15.82 12.65 13.15
N GLU A 216 -15.01 11.78 12.53
CA GLU A 216 -15.27 10.32 12.50
C GLU A 216 -13.96 9.52 12.35
N PRO A 217 -13.37 9.04 13.47
CA PRO A 217 -12.10 8.29 13.47
C PRO A 217 -12.07 6.98 12.66
N ALA A 218 -13.25 6.44 12.31
CA ALA A 218 -13.40 5.25 11.47
C ALA A 218 -13.68 5.60 9.98
N ASN A 219 -13.84 6.88 9.64
CA ASN A 219 -14.08 7.30 8.26
C ASN A 219 -12.76 7.22 7.49
N ILE A 220 -12.65 6.24 6.61
CA ILE A 220 -11.48 6.06 5.74
C ILE A 220 -11.69 6.61 4.33
N GLU A 221 -12.89 7.13 4.03
CA GLU A 221 -13.31 7.48 2.68
C GLU A 221 -12.65 8.75 2.15
N LYS A 222 -12.15 8.68 0.90
CA LYS A 222 -11.66 9.85 0.16
C LYS A 222 -12.47 10.05 -1.13
N PRO A 223 -13.25 11.15 -1.25
CA PRO A 223 -13.95 11.48 -2.49
C PRO A 223 -12.94 11.82 -3.62
N ASN A 224 -13.17 11.30 -4.84
CA ASN A 224 -12.45 11.57 -6.10
C ASN A 224 -11.07 10.93 -6.32
N GLY A 225 -10.92 9.65 -5.96
CA GLY A 225 -9.78 8.83 -6.37
C GLY A 225 -8.84 8.51 -5.22
N ASP A 226 -8.36 7.27 -5.24
CA ASP A 226 -7.93 6.59 -4.03
C ASP A 226 -6.72 5.67 -4.28
N HIS A 227 -5.54 6.19 -3.93
CA HIS A 227 -4.27 5.49 -4.04
C HIS A 227 -4.19 4.31 -3.07
N GLY A 228 -4.81 4.41 -1.88
CA GLY A 228 -4.87 3.31 -0.94
C GLY A 228 -5.80 2.20 -1.37
N LEU A 229 -6.99 2.48 -1.93
CA LEU A 229 -7.81 1.43 -2.57
C LEU A 229 -7.04 0.75 -3.70
N ALA A 230 -6.44 1.52 -4.62
CA ALA A 230 -5.67 0.93 -5.73
C ALA A 230 -4.59 -0.03 -5.21
N SER A 231 -3.90 0.35 -4.13
CA SER A 231 -2.92 -0.49 -3.45
C SER A 231 -3.57 -1.77 -2.88
N LEU A 232 -4.72 -1.66 -2.20
CA LEU A 232 -5.44 -2.82 -1.69
C LEU A 232 -5.88 -3.76 -2.83
N LEU A 233 -6.30 -3.23 -3.97
CA LEU A 233 -6.72 -4.05 -5.12
C LEU A 233 -5.53 -4.83 -5.71
N VAL A 234 -4.35 -4.21 -5.83
CA VAL A 234 -3.13 -4.93 -6.28
C VAL A 234 -2.81 -6.12 -5.38
N GLY A 235 -2.77 -5.89 -4.06
CA GLY A 235 -2.37 -6.93 -3.11
C GLY A 235 -3.47 -7.97 -2.86
N PHE A 236 -4.73 -7.53 -2.88
CA PHE A 236 -5.80 -8.22 -2.18
C PHE A 236 -7.17 -8.13 -2.86
N ALA A 237 -7.29 -7.68 -4.12
CA ALA A 237 -8.57 -7.81 -4.83
C ALA A 237 -9.06 -9.26 -4.82
N GLU A 238 -10.36 -9.42 -4.62
CA GLU A 238 -11.01 -10.71 -4.45
C GLU A 238 -10.98 -11.54 -5.73
N ARG A 239 -11.17 -12.85 -5.55
CA ARG A 239 -11.25 -13.82 -6.63
C ARG A 239 -12.68 -14.25 -6.91
N ASP A 240 -12.93 -14.69 -8.15
CA ASP A 240 -14.14 -15.41 -8.58
C ASP A 240 -15.44 -14.59 -8.39
N ASN A 241 -15.36 -13.27 -8.17
CA ASN A 241 -16.51 -12.42 -7.87
C ASN A 241 -17.18 -11.83 -9.13
N GLY A 242 -16.75 -12.25 -10.32
CA GLY A 242 -17.26 -11.77 -11.61
C GLY A 242 -16.75 -10.38 -12.01
N ILE A 243 -15.87 -9.78 -11.21
CA ILE A 243 -15.11 -8.58 -11.57
C ILE A 243 -13.80 -9.07 -12.20
N PRO A 244 -13.38 -8.54 -13.35
CA PRO A 244 -12.33 -9.15 -14.13
C PRO A 244 -10.92 -8.74 -13.61
N THR A 245 -10.73 -8.72 -12.30
CA THR A 245 -9.46 -8.41 -11.63
C THR A 245 -9.29 -9.26 -10.39
N VAL A 246 -8.04 -9.38 -9.93
CA VAL A 246 -7.71 -10.22 -8.76
C VAL A 246 -6.36 -9.78 -8.21
N GLY A 247 -6.26 -9.72 -6.88
CA GLY A 247 -5.05 -9.35 -6.18
C GLY A 247 -4.16 -10.55 -5.89
N VAL A 248 -2.92 -10.32 -5.47
CA VAL A 248 -1.95 -11.40 -5.22
C VAL A 248 -2.43 -12.39 -4.15
N ALA A 249 -2.98 -11.91 -3.03
CA ALA A 249 -3.51 -12.70 -1.93
C ALA A 249 -5.01 -12.44 -1.75
N PRO A 250 -5.86 -13.04 -2.61
CA PRO A 250 -7.26 -12.64 -2.72
C PRO A 250 -8.11 -13.02 -1.51
N ASN A 251 -7.61 -13.83 -0.56
CA ASN A 251 -8.34 -14.21 0.65
C ASN A 251 -7.72 -13.71 1.96
N ALA A 252 -6.71 -12.83 1.88
CA ALA A 252 -6.19 -12.16 3.07
C ALA A 252 -7.19 -11.09 3.57
N GLU A 253 -7.27 -10.92 4.89
CA GLU A 253 -7.97 -9.81 5.54
C GLU A 253 -7.10 -8.55 5.47
N VAL A 254 -7.70 -7.39 5.21
CA VAL A 254 -7.01 -6.10 5.14
C VAL A 254 -7.58 -5.08 6.12
N MET A 255 -6.70 -4.31 6.74
CA MET A 255 -7.03 -3.19 7.61
C MET A 255 -6.43 -1.90 7.05
N PRO A 256 -7.25 -1.00 6.50
CA PRO A 256 -6.78 0.27 5.96
C PRO A 256 -6.49 1.27 7.08
N PHE A 257 -5.35 1.94 7.03
CA PHE A 257 -4.97 3.02 7.94
C PHE A 257 -4.65 4.30 7.16
N VAL A 258 -5.49 5.32 7.30
CA VAL A 258 -5.37 6.59 6.58
C VAL A 258 -4.30 7.44 7.25
N ALA A 259 -3.29 7.82 6.47
CA ALA A 259 -2.30 8.84 6.83
C ALA A 259 -2.08 9.78 5.64
N GLY A 260 -1.55 10.98 5.88
CA GLY A 260 -1.17 11.90 4.80
C GLY A 260 0.18 12.60 5.03
N SER A 261 0.74 12.51 6.23
CA SER A 261 2.00 13.12 6.63
C SER A 261 2.85 12.15 7.44
N VAL A 262 4.16 12.41 7.56
CA VAL A 262 5.09 11.59 8.36
C VAL A 262 4.62 11.40 9.82
N TRP A 263 4.03 12.43 10.44
CA TRP A 263 3.39 12.35 11.76
C TRP A 263 2.23 11.36 11.80
N GLU A 264 1.35 11.43 10.81
CA GLU A 264 0.18 10.57 10.72
C GLU A 264 0.55 9.14 10.38
N VAL A 265 1.60 8.92 9.57
CA VAL A 265 2.17 7.59 9.31
C VAL A 265 2.73 6.98 10.59
N ALA A 266 3.44 7.75 11.43
CA ALA A 266 3.92 7.26 12.73
C ALA A 266 2.77 6.80 13.64
N LYS A 267 1.69 7.59 13.72
CA LYS A 267 0.48 7.22 14.47
C LYS A 267 -0.21 6.00 13.86
N ALA A 268 -0.32 5.94 12.54
CA ALA A 268 -0.97 4.85 11.81
C ALA A 268 -0.22 3.54 12.02
N LEU A 269 1.11 3.58 12.05
CA LEU A 269 1.95 2.43 12.33
C LEU A 269 1.71 1.87 13.73
N LEU A 270 1.64 2.73 14.75
CA LEU A 270 1.37 2.31 16.13
C LEU A 270 -0.07 1.77 16.28
N ALA A 271 -1.04 2.42 15.64
CA ALA A 271 -2.43 1.95 15.64
C ALA A 271 -2.57 0.60 14.93
N ALA A 272 -1.92 0.44 13.78
CA ALA A 272 -1.87 -0.81 13.02
C ALA A 272 -1.22 -1.93 13.83
N ALA A 273 -0.08 -1.68 14.47
CA ALA A 273 0.58 -2.68 15.30
C ALA A 273 -0.26 -3.12 16.50
N ALA A 274 -1.07 -2.23 17.08
CA ALA A 274 -1.98 -2.56 18.18
C ALA A 274 -3.07 -3.56 17.79
N GLU A 275 -3.46 -3.60 16.51
CA GLU A 275 -4.40 -4.59 15.96
C GLU A 275 -3.75 -5.98 15.75
N LYS A 276 -2.43 -6.10 15.99
CA LYS A 276 -1.63 -7.33 15.86
C LYS A 276 -1.79 -8.04 14.51
N PRO A 277 -1.62 -7.35 13.37
CA PRO A 277 -1.62 -7.98 12.06
C PRO A 277 -0.45 -8.95 11.91
N ASP A 278 -0.53 -9.83 10.92
CA ASP A 278 0.56 -10.70 10.51
C ASP A 278 1.66 -9.96 9.74
N LEU A 279 1.30 -8.85 9.08
CA LEU A 279 2.23 -7.93 8.42
C LEU A 279 1.65 -6.51 8.28
N ILE A 280 2.54 -5.52 8.22
CA ILE A 280 2.19 -4.12 7.95
C ILE A 280 2.86 -3.68 6.67
N GLY A 281 2.10 -3.11 5.74
CA GLY A 281 2.64 -2.36 4.61
C GLY A 281 2.30 -0.89 4.72
N MET A 282 3.16 -0.04 4.16
CA MET A 282 2.86 1.37 3.98
C MET A 282 3.37 1.87 2.64
N ASN A 283 2.63 2.76 2.01
CA ASN A 283 2.98 3.28 0.69
C ASN A 283 3.61 4.67 0.76
N TYR A 284 4.62 4.81 1.61
CA TYR A 284 5.34 6.05 1.85
C TYR A 284 6.84 5.84 1.80
N ALA A 285 7.51 6.76 1.12
CA ALA A 285 8.94 6.98 1.23
C ALA A 285 9.22 8.48 1.08
N PHE A 286 9.91 9.05 2.06
CA PHE A 286 10.13 10.47 2.21
C PHE A 286 11.60 10.82 1.92
N PRO A 287 11.86 11.90 1.18
CA PRO A 287 13.23 12.33 0.90
C PRO A 287 13.85 13.00 2.13
N MET A 288 15.07 12.58 2.48
CA MET A 288 15.90 13.20 3.51
C MET A 288 17.23 13.62 2.90
N TYR A 289 17.54 14.91 2.91
CA TYR A 289 18.74 15.43 2.26
C TYR A 289 19.98 15.28 3.16
N PRO A 290 21.15 14.88 2.63
CA PRO A 290 22.40 14.82 3.39
C PRO A 290 22.70 16.15 4.08
N GLY A 291 23.11 16.09 5.34
CA GLY A 291 23.34 17.26 6.19
C GLY A 291 22.11 17.69 6.99
N TRP A 292 20.90 17.25 6.63
CA TRP A 292 19.69 17.53 7.41
C TRP A 292 19.74 16.90 8.79
N GLU A 293 20.47 15.80 9.00
CA GLU A 293 20.69 15.21 10.32
C GLU A 293 21.33 16.17 11.33
N ASN A 294 21.98 17.23 10.86
CA ASN A 294 22.54 18.31 11.67
C ASN A 294 21.60 19.53 11.79
N LEU A 295 20.48 19.51 11.07
CA LEU A 295 19.47 20.56 11.03
C LEU A 295 18.20 20.08 11.78
N LYS A 296 17.36 21.02 12.22
CA LYS A 296 16.16 20.69 13.01
C LYS A 296 15.08 20.00 12.19
N GLU A 297 15.14 20.12 10.88
CA GLU A 297 14.30 19.50 9.88
C GLU A 297 14.34 17.96 9.97
N TYR A 298 15.41 17.39 10.57
CA TYR A 298 15.48 15.96 10.90
C TYR A 298 14.53 15.55 12.04
N GLU A 299 14.17 16.47 12.94
CA GLU A 299 13.29 16.17 14.08
C GLU A 299 11.89 15.69 13.63
N GLU A 300 11.48 15.99 12.40
CA GLU A 300 10.19 15.59 11.83
C GLU A 300 10.11 14.08 11.50
N TYR A 301 11.25 13.45 11.18
CA TYR A 301 11.33 12.02 10.87
C TYR A 301 11.52 11.14 12.11
N LEU A 302 12.00 11.74 13.20
CA LEU A 302 12.27 11.03 14.45
C LEU A 302 11.05 10.28 15.01
N PRO A 303 9.82 10.84 15.02
CA PRO A 303 8.65 10.11 15.51
C PRO A 303 8.36 8.84 14.71
N LEU A 304 8.52 8.88 13.39
CA LEU A 304 8.33 7.68 12.56
C LEU A 304 9.46 6.67 12.79
N LYS A 305 10.71 7.11 12.89
CA LYS A 305 11.84 6.23 13.24
C LYS A 305 11.62 5.54 14.58
N GLU A 306 11.23 6.30 15.60
CA GLU A 306 10.96 5.79 16.94
C GLU A 306 9.73 4.88 16.97
N ALA A 307 8.67 5.19 16.22
CA ALA A 307 7.50 4.33 16.07
C ALA A 307 7.88 2.99 15.42
N ILE A 308 8.70 2.99 14.37
CA ILE A 308 9.19 1.76 13.74
C ILE A 308 10.00 0.94 14.75
N ALA A 309 10.96 1.57 15.45
CA ALA A 309 11.77 0.90 16.45
C ALA A 309 10.91 0.30 17.58
N GLU A 310 9.92 1.05 18.07
CA GLU A 310 9.03 0.60 19.13
C GLU A 310 8.14 -0.57 18.68
N VAL A 311 7.61 -0.53 17.46
CA VAL A 311 6.82 -1.62 16.89
C VAL A 311 7.68 -2.87 16.70
N LEU A 312 8.85 -2.76 16.08
CA LEU A 312 9.72 -3.92 15.82
C LEU A 312 10.29 -4.53 17.11
N LYS A 313 10.49 -3.70 18.15
CA LYS A 313 10.89 -4.18 19.48
C LYS A 313 9.81 -5.05 20.13
N HIS A 314 8.53 -4.69 20.00
CA HIS A 314 7.42 -5.44 20.62
C HIS A 314 6.87 -6.55 19.72
N SER A 315 7.11 -6.46 18.41
CA SER A 315 6.66 -7.41 17.40
C SER A 315 7.81 -7.81 16.47
N PRO A 316 8.85 -8.52 16.97
CA PRO A 316 10.07 -8.82 16.22
C PRO A 316 9.85 -9.70 14.98
N ASN A 317 8.71 -10.40 14.93
CA ASN A 317 8.32 -11.27 13.82
C ASN A 317 7.38 -10.60 12.80
N LEU A 318 7.11 -9.30 12.94
CA LEU A 318 6.22 -8.53 12.07
C LEU A 318 6.99 -7.98 10.85
N PRO A 319 6.69 -8.42 9.62
CA PRO A 319 7.23 -7.81 8.41
C PRO A 319 6.70 -6.38 8.23
N LEU A 320 7.59 -5.45 7.85
CA LEU A 320 7.22 -4.07 7.50
C LEU A 320 7.61 -3.77 6.05
N ILE A 321 6.62 -3.57 5.18
CA ILE A 321 6.83 -3.40 3.73
C ILE A 321 6.76 -1.93 3.35
N VAL A 322 7.74 -1.45 2.56
CA VAL A 322 7.80 -0.08 2.07
C VAL A 322 8.26 0.00 0.61
N PRO A 323 7.75 0.95 -0.20
CA PRO A 323 8.23 1.17 -1.56
C PRO A 323 9.64 1.79 -1.54
N ALA A 324 10.44 1.50 -2.58
CA ALA A 324 11.74 2.15 -2.75
C ALA A 324 11.63 3.64 -3.12
N HIS A 325 10.46 4.06 -3.65
CA HIS A 325 10.18 5.35 -4.29
C HIS A 325 10.65 5.43 -5.76
N ASN A 326 10.31 6.52 -6.47
CA ASN A 326 10.27 6.57 -7.94
C ASN A 326 11.23 7.57 -8.59
N TYR A 327 12.36 7.91 -7.96
CA TYR A 327 13.27 8.96 -8.44
C TYR A 327 14.48 8.46 -9.22
N GLY A 328 14.63 7.14 -9.37
CA GLY A 328 15.83 6.55 -9.96
C GLY A 328 17.09 6.94 -9.19
N GLU A 329 17.00 6.99 -7.86
CA GLU A 329 18.10 7.32 -6.96
C GLU A 329 18.44 6.14 -6.07
N PRO A 330 19.68 6.07 -5.54
CA PRO A 330 19.97 5.09 -4.51
C PRO A 330 19.15 5.40 -3.26
N ILE A 331 18.58 4.38 -2.61
CA ILE A 331 17.80 4.52 -1.37
C ILE A 331 18.63 5.07 -0.20
N GLN A 332 19.96 4.96 -0.29
CA GLN A 332 20.95 5.45 0.67
C GLN A 332 22.25 5.83 -0.05
N GLY A 333 22.96 6.83 0.49
CA GLY A 333 24.24 7.30 -0.03
C GLY A 333 24.12 8.12 -1.33
N GLY A 334 22.91 8.61 -1.63
CA GLY A 334 22.62 9.42 -2.79
C GLY A 334 22.49 10.91 -2.48
N PRO A 335 21.91 11.68 -3.44
CA PRO A 335 21.49 13.07 -3.19
C PRO A 335 20.49 13.20 -2.05
N ARG A 336 19.78 12.11 -1.75
CA ARG A 336 18.82 11.93 -0.68
C ARG A 336 18.96 10.54 -0.08
N GLU A 337 18.71 10.44 1.20
CA GLU A 337 18.32 9.23 1.90
C GLU A 337 16.80 9.07 1.79
N TRP A 338 16.32 7.88 1.45
CA TRP A 338 14.88 7.64 1.28
C TRP A 338 14.30 6.96 2.51
N PHE A 339 13.64 7.72 3.37
CA PHE A 339 13.13 7.25 4.66
C PHE A 339 11.70 6.65 4.53
N PRO A 340 11.36 5.53 5.17
CA PRO A 340 12.17 4.79 6.12
C PRO A 340 13.08 3.74 5.48
N ILE A 341 13.01 3.49 4.17
CA ILE A 341 13.74 2.38 3.55
C ILE A 341 15.27 2.46 3.71
N SER A 342 15.84 3.66 3.83
CA SER A 342 17.25 3.90 4.16
C SER A 342 17.68 3.30 5.50
N LEU A 343 16.73 3.00 6.40
CA LEU A 343 17.00 2.31 7.66
C LEU A 343 17.32 0.81 7.47
N SER A 344 16.95 0.20 6.35
CA SER A 344 16.98 -1.27 6.18
C SER A 344 18.36 -1.93 6.29
N LYS A 345 19.46 -1.16 6.23
CA LYS A 345 20.82 -1.68 6.45
C LYS A 345 21.23 -1.71 7.94
N GLN A 346 20.48 -1.05 8.80
CA GLN A 346 20.76 -1.02 10.24
C GLN A 346 20.23 -2.32 10.87
N PRO A 347 21.02 -3.01 11.72
CA PRO A 347 20.63 -4.31 12.28
C PRO A 347 19.29 -4.34 13.02
N GLU A 348 18.91 -3.23 13.65
CA GLU A 348 17.66 -3.08 14.38
C GLU A 348 16.41 -2.96 13.48
N PHE A 349 16.58 -2.75 12.16
CA PHE A 349 15.50 -2.56 11.19
C PHE A 349 15.48 -3.64 10.10
N GLN A 350 16.05 -4.82 10.35
CA GLN A 350 16.13 -5.90 9.36
C GLN A 350 14.77 -6.46 8.92
N GLN A 351 13.71 -6.24 9.70
CA GLN A 351 12.32 -6.57 9.33
C GLN A 351 11.75 -5.63 8.25
N LEU A 352 12.41 -4.51 7.96
CA LEU A 352 12.01 -3.58 6.92
C LEU A 352 12.36 -4.16 5.53
N MET A 353 11.33 -4.34 4.71
CA MET A 353 11.42 -4.90 3.36
C MET A 353 11.10 -3.81 2.35
N GLY A 354 12.16 -3.32 1.69
CA GLY A 354 12.02 -2.38 0.59
C GLY A 354 11.72 -3.07 -0.72
N VAL A 355 10.83 -2.46 -1.51
CA VAL A 355 10.39 -3.02 -2.79
C VAL A 355 10.74 -2.09 -3.95
N GLY A 356 11.60 -2.56 -4.84
CA GLY A 356 11.93 -1.91 -6.11
C GLY A 356 10.98 -2.32 -7.23
N GLY A 357 10.98 -1.55 -8.32
CA GLY A 357 10.04 -1.67 -9.42
C GLY A 357 10.61 -2.31 -10.69
N VAL A 358 9.87 -3.25 -11.26
CA VAL A 358 10.10 -3.85 -12.58
C VAL A 358 9.05 -3.34 -13.54
N GLU A 359 9.48 -2.91 -14.72
CA GLU A 359 8.58 -2.52 -15.81
C GLU A 359 8.39 -3.66 -16.80
N PHE A 360 7.23 -3.65 -17.43
CA PHE A 360 6.90 -4.46 -18.59
C PHE A 360 6.41 -3.56 -19.70
N LYS A 361 6.78 -3.92 -20.93
CA LYS A 361 6.32 -3.27 -22.16
C LYS A 361 6.02 -4.39 -23.14
N GLU A 362 4.87 -4.32 -23.80
CA GLU A 362 4.43 -5.30 -24.80
C GLU A 362 5.57 -5.76 -25.72
N GLY A 363 5.67 -7.08 -25.91
CA GLY A 363 6.68 -7.72 -26.76
C GLY A 363 8.11 -7.67 -26.20
N LYS A 364 8.31 -7.20 -24.97
CA LYS A 364 9.62 -7.19 -24.29
C LYS A 364 9.60 -8.08 -23.06
N THR A 365 10.78 -8.57 -22.69
CA THR A 365 10.99 -9.22 -21.39
C THR A 365 10.91 -8.19 -20.26
N PRO A 366 10.44 -8.56 -19.05
CA PRO A 366 10.49 -7.69 -17.88
C PRO A 366 11.89 -7.12 -17.66
N ALA A 367 11.95 -5.83 -17.31
CA ALA A 367 13.20 -5.11 -17.10
C ALA A 367 13.12 -4.24 -15.85
N VAL A 368 14.27 -3.89 -15.26
CA VAL A 368 14.29 -2.92 -14.16
C VAL A 368 13.64 -1.61 -14.61
N TRP A 369 12.72 -1.08 -13.81
CA TRP A 369 12.08 0.19 -14.13
C TRP A 369 13.07 1.31 -13.83
N PHE A 370 13.85 1.70 -14.83
CA PHE A 370 14.87 2.74 -14.72
C PHE A 370 15.11 3.42 -16.08
N ASN A 371 15.18 4.75 -16.07
CA ASN A 371 15.47 5.54 -17.25
C ASN A 371 16.57 6.58 -16.94
N PRO A 372 17.79 6.45 -17.52
CA PRO A 372 18.88 7.39 -17.28
C PRO A 372 18.68 8.75 -17.97
N ASN A 373 17.77 8.85 -18.94
CA ASN A 373 17.66 9.98 -19.87
C ASN A 373 16.56 10.98 -19.53
N ILE A 374 15.77 10.78 -18.47
CA ILE A 374 14.69 11.71 -18.10
C ILE A 374 15.23 12.81 -17.16
N LEU A 375 15.22 14.04 -17.68
CA LEU A 375 15.64 15.29 -17.02
C LEU A 375 14.61 16.43 -17.17
N THR A 376 13.34 16.13 -17.46
CA THR A 376 12.32 17.17 -17.70
C THR A 376 11.09 17.01 -16.82
N GLY A 377 10.84 18.02 -15.98
CA GLY A 377 9.54 18.53 -15.47
C GLY A 377 8.54 17.63 -14.72
N TYR A 378 8.53 16.31 -14.96
CA TYR A 378 7.61 15.31 -14.41
C TYR A 378 8.44 14.14 -13.87
N ASN A 379 8.78 14.21 -12.58
CA ASN A 379 9.79 13.39 -11.92
C ASN A 379 9.36 11.93 -11.68
N SER A 380 9.66 11.02 -12.62
CA SER A 380 10.06 9.66 -12.24
C SER A 380 11.12 9.11 -13.20
N ARG A 381 12.36 8.93 -12.73
CA ARG A 381 13.40 8.18 -13.48
C ARG A 381 13.25 6.67 -13.32
N GLY A 382 12.18 6.22 -12.66
CA GLY A 382 11.94 4.82 -12.33
C GLY A 382 12.21 4.53 -10.87
N SER A 383 12.28 3.25 -10.52
CA SER A 383 12.53 2.78 -9.17
C SER A 383 13.81 3.35 -8.61
N ASN A 384 13.75 3.84 -7.38
CA ASN A 384 14.95 3.92 -6.56
C ASN A 384 15.53 2.52 -6.35
N TYR A 385 16.84 2.49 -6.07
CA TYR A 385 17.59 1.25 -6.08
C TYR A 385 18.55 1.14 -4.91
N GLY A 386 18.99 -0.07 -4.60
CA GLY A 386 19.90 -0.32 -3.50
C GLY A 386 19.99 -1.80 -3.17
N GLU A 387 20.96 -2.11 -2.33
CA GLU A 387 21.17 -3.47 -1.83
C GLU A 387 20.01 -3.90 -0.92
N GLY A 388 19.65 -5.18 -0.99
CA GLY A 388 18.61 -5.77 -0.13
C GLY A 388 17.17 -5.44 -0.51
N LEU A 389 16.94 -4.72 -1.61
CA LEU A 389 15.60 -4.55 -2.19
C LEU A 389 15.14 -5.82 -2.89
N ILE A 390 13.87 -6.15 -2.71
CA ILE A 390 13.17 -7.17 -3.51
C ILE A 390 12.50 -6.45 -4.68
N TRP A 391 12.54 -7.03 -5.88
CA TRP A 391 12.01 -6.36 -7.08
C TRP A 391 10.70 -6.98 -7.51
N ALA A 392 9.67 -6.16 -7.69
CA ALA A 392 8.31 -6.59 -8.01
C ALA A 392 7.71 -5.74 -9.14
N PRO A 393 6.62 -6.20 -9.78
CA PRO A 393 5.93 -5.45 -10.84
C PRO A 393 5.61 -4.01 -10.41
N SER A 394 5.82 -3.05 -11.31
CA SER A 394 5.60 -1.61 -11.05
C SER A 394 4.86 -0.87 -12.17
N THR A 395 4.53 -1.53 -13.27
CA THR A 395 3.85 -0.89 -14.40
C THR A 395 2.71 -1.77 -14.90
N ALA A 396 1.57 -1.16 -15.23
CA ALA A 396 0.44 -1.87 -15.84
C ALA A 396 -0.05 -3.05 -14.99
N LEU A 397 -0.20 -2.86 -13.67
CA LEU A 397 -0.88 -3.85 -12.83
C LEU A 397 -2.38 -3.60 -12.89
N ASP A 398 -3.11 -4.52 -13.51
CA ASP A 398 -4.56 -4.42 -13.68
C ASP A 398 -5.29 -4.52 -12.32
N ILE A 399 -6.16 -3.56 -12.05
CA ILE A 399 -6.98 -3.45 -10.83
C ILE A 399 -8.40 -3.00 -11.20
N ALA A 400 -9.43 -3.32 -10.41
CA ALA A 400 -10.74 -2.75 -10.69
C ALA A 400 -10.72 -1.23 -10.59
N ASN A 401 -11.71 -0.61 -11.22
CA ASN A 401 -11.90 0.81 -11.12
C ASN A 401 -12.34 1.18 -9.70
N SER A 402 -11.87 2.32 -9.20
CA SER A 402 -12.35 2.88 -7.94
C SER A 402 -13.87 3.11 -7.92
N ASP A 403 -14.50 3.36 -9.08
CA ASP A 403 -15.95 3.29 -9.22
C ASP A 403 -16.38 1.84 -9.52
N PRO A 404 -17.07 1.16 -8.58
CA PRO A 404 -17.49 -0.23 -8.77
C PRO A 404 -18.52 -0.43 -9.89
N LEU A 405 -19.13 0.64 -10.39
CA LEU A 405 -20.05 0.60 -11.53
C LEU A 405 -19.35 0.70 -12.89
N ALA A 406 -18.06 1.05 -12.90
CA ALA A 406 -17.29 1.10 -14.13
C ALA A 406 -16.90 -0.31 -14.57
N VAL A 407 -17.22 -0.62 -15.83
CA VAL A 407 -17.02 -1.96 -16.42
C VAL A 407 -15.57 -2.17 -16.89
N ILE A 408 -14.81 -1.09 -17.06
CA ILE A 408 -13.42 -1.12 -17.55
C ILE A 408 -12.45 -1.03 -16.37
N PRO A 409 -11.59 -2.04 -16.16
CA PRO A 409 -10.53 -1.99 -15.16
C PRO A 409 -9.55 -0.84 -15.36
N ASN A 410 -8.83 -0.51 -14.29
CA ASN A 410 -7.77 0.49 -14.29
C ASN A 410 -6.40 -0.20 -14.13
N GLN A 411 -5.32 0.58 -14.17
CA GLN A 411 -3.97 0.10 -13.95
C GLN A 411 -3.25 0.92 -12.88
N MET A 412 -2.45 0.24 -12.06
CA MET A 412 -1.55 0.87 -11.09
C MET A 412 -0.11 0.88 -11.58
N TYR A 413 0.61 1.97 -11.27
CA TYR A 413 2.01 2.19 -11.64
C TYR A 413 2.83 2.68 -10.44
N GLY A 414 4.16 2.56 -10.57
CA GLY A 414 5.14 2.97 -9.59
C GLY A 414 5.55 1.86 -8.62
N THR A 415 6.59 2.13 -7.81
CA THR A 415 6.89 1.27 -6.65
C THR A 415 5.71 1.22 -5.66
N SER A 416 4.78 2.18 -5.77
CA SER A 416 3.48 2.16 -5.12
C SER A 416 2.60 0.97 -5.49
N ALA A 417 2.78 0.38 -6.68
CA ALA A 417 2.14 -0.88 -7.07
C ALA A 417 2.98 -2.09 -6.59
N SER A 418 4.31 -1.95 -6.56
CA SER A 418 5.23 -3.01 -6.14
C SER A 418 5.11 -3.35 -4.65
N ALA A 419 4.97 -2.35 -3.79
CA ALA A 419 4.83 -2.56 -2.34
C ALA A 419 3.57 -3.38 -1.96
N PRO A 420 2.35 -3.05 -2.41
CA PRO A 420 1.17 -3.86 -2.10
C PRO A 420 1.21 -5.23 -2.77
N PHE A 421 1.79 -5.34 -3.97
CA PHE A 421 2.06 -6.63 -4.59
C PHE A 421 2.89 -7.52 -3.64
N MET A 422 3.99 -6.98 -3.09
CA MET A 422 4.84 -7.71 -2.15
C MET A 422 4.15 -8.03 -0.83
N ALA A 423 3.29 -7.15 -0.33
CA ALA A 423 2.47 -7.45 0.85
C ALA A 423 1.53 -8.63 0.61
N GLY A 424 0.93 -8.72 -0.59
CA GLY A 424 0.19 -9.89 -1.03
C GLY A 424 1.07 -11.15 -1.11
N VAL A 425 2.28 -11.06 -1.67
CA VAL A 425 3.24 -12.19 -1.69
C VAL A 425 3.55 -12.68 -0.28
N LEU A 426 3.83 -11.77 0.65
CA LEU A 426 4.09 -12.14 2.04
C LEU A 426 2.87 -12.73 2.74
N ALA A 427 1.65 -12.31 2.36
CA ALA A 427 0.43 -12.95 2.86
C ALA A 427 0.28 -14.39 2.35
N LEU A 428 0.58 -14.65 1.07
CA LEU A 428 0.64 -16.03 0.55
C LEU A 428 1.67 -16.86 1.32
N LEU A 429 2.87 -16.32 1.57
CA LEU A 429 3.92 -17.00 2.33
C LEU A 429 3.51 -17.26 3.77
N LYS A 430 3.05 -16.24 4.51
CA LYS A 430 2.67 -16.36 5.93
C LYS A 430 1.52 -17.34 6.17
N SER A 431 0.54 -17.40 5.27
CA SER A 431 -0.59 -18.34 5.40
C SER A 431 -0.16 -19.82 5.39
N ARG A 432 0.97 -20.12 4.75
CA ARG A 432 1.49 -21.50 4.60
C ARG A 432 2.83 -21.73 5.26
N CYS A 433 3.52 -20.67 5.70
CA CYS A 433 4.79 -20.72 6.39
C CYS A 433 4.82 -19.79 7.61
N PRO A 434 3.99 -20.05 8.62
CA PRO A 434 3.87 -19.16 9.77
C PRO A 434 5.13 -19.12 10.65
N LEU A 435 6.03 -20.11 10.55
CA LEU A 435 7.24 -20.21 11.39
C LEU A 435 8.40 -19.38 10.84
N GLN A 436 8.33 -18.93 9.58
CA GLN A 436 9.38 -18.13 8.97
C GLN A 436 9.37 -16.69 9.54
N THR A 437 10.52 -16.26 10.03
CA THR A 437 10.77 -14.88 10.47
C THR A 437 10.78 -13.92 9.26
N PRO A 438 10.57 -12.61 9.46
CA PRO A 438 10.69 -11.63 8.38
C PRO A 438 12.03 -11.71 7.64
N VAL A 439 13.15 -11.87 8.35
CA VAL A 439 14.48 -11.97 7.74
C VAL A 439 14.57 -13.22 6.85
N GLN A 440 14.12 -14.38 7.34
CA GLN A 440 14.10 -15.61 6.55
C GLN A 440 13.21 -15.48 5.30
N LEU A 441 12.04 -14.85 5.41
CA LEU A 441 11.16 -14.59 4.27
C LEU A 441 11.83 -13.67 3.23
N LYS A 442 12.52 -12.61 3.69
CA LYS A 442 13.28 -11.69 2.82
C LYS A 442 14.41 -12.43 2.11
N ASP A 443 15.22 -13.19 2.82
CA ASP A 443 16.33 -13.96 2.25
C ASP A 443 15.83 -14.97 1.21
N LEU A 444 14.70 -15.60 1.49
CA LEU A 444 14.06 -16.53 0.59
C LEU A 444 13.63 -15.85 -0.71
N LEU A 445 12.93 -14.71 -0.61
CA LEU A 445 12.50 -13.91 -1.76
C LEU A 445 13.69 -13.42 -2.61
N LEU A 446 14.78 -13.01 -1.96
CA LEU A 446 16.01 -12.62 -2.65
C LEU A 446 16.67 -13.82 -3.37
N LYS A 447 16.70 -14.99 -2.72
CA LYS A 447 17.33 -16.20 -3.24
C LYS A 447 16.56 -16.84 -4.40
N THR A 448 15.22 -16.80 -4.34
CA THR A 448 14.37 -17.40 -5.39
C THR A 448 14.06 -16.43 -6.52
N GLY A 449 14.47 -15.17 -6.41
CA GLY A 449 14.24 -14.15 -7.44
C GLY A 449 14.97 -14.46 -8.75
N LYS A 450 14.29 -14.25 -9.87
CA LYS A 450 14.87 -14.30 -11.21
C LYS A 450 15.81 -13.10 -11.39
N PRO A 451 17.09 -13.29 -11.75
CA PRO A 451 17.99 -12.17 -11.96
C PRO A 451 17.56 -11.36 -13.19
N LEU A 452 17.37 -10.06 -13.02
CA LEU A 452 17.20 -9.10 -14.12
C LEU A 452 18.45 -8.23 -14.26
N ASP A 453 18.83 -7.91 -15.49
CA ASP A 453 19.92 -6.98 -15.75
C ASP A 453 19.62 -5.61 -15.15
N ALA A 454 20.59 -5.11 -14.39
CA ALA A 454 20.55 -3.85 -13.67
C ALA A 454 21.84 -3.05 -13.87
N ALA A 455 22.68 -3.42 -14.85
CA ALA A 455 24.00 -2.84 -15.03
C ALA A 455 23.97 -1.32 -15.23
N LEU A 456 22.99 -0.83 -16.00
CA LEU A 456 22.78 0.60 -16.24
C LEU A 456 22.38 1.36 -14.97
N MET A 457 21.40 0.84 -14.23
CA MET A 457 20.89 1.45 -13.01
C MET A 457 21.93 1.48 -11.89
N LEU A 458 22.69 0.40 -11.73
CA LEU A 458 23.71 0.27 -10.69
C LEU A 458 25.08 0.78 -11.14
N SER A 459 25.21 1.27 -12.38
CA SER A 459 26.49 1.68 -12.99
C SER A 459 27.61 0.62 -12.79
N ARG A 460 27.25 -0.66 -12.91
CA ARG A 460 28.14 -1.80 -12.63
C ARG A 460 27.88 -2.91 -13.63
N ALA A 461 28.88 -3.23 -14.46
CA ALA A 461 28.76 -4.27 -15.47
C ALA A 461 28.37 -5.63 -14.85
N GLY A 462 27.41 -6.32 -15.47
CA GLY A 462 26.91 -7.63 -15.02
C GLY A 462 26.09 -7.59 -13.73
N ALA A 463 25.76 -6.41 -13.20
CA ALA A 463 24.94 -6.31 -12.00
C ALA A 463 23.49 -6.73 -12.29
N THR A 464 22.91 -7.48 -11.38
CA THR A 464 21.52 -7.92 -11.46
C THR A 464 20.74 -7.58 -10.20
N VAL A 465 19.42 -7.65 -10.30
CA VAL A 465 18.49 -7.55 -9.17
C VAL A 465 17.49 -8.71 -9.15
N PRO A 466 17.01 -9.15 -7.97
CA PRO A 466 16.14 -10.32 -7.85
C PRO A 466 14.67 -9.95 -8.09
N PHE A 467 14.16 -10.25 -9.29
CA PHE A 467 12.75 -10.15 -9.62
C PHE A 467 11.97 -11.31 -9.00
N VAL A 468 10.97 -10.99 -8.19
CA VAL A 468 10.20 -11.96 -7.42
C VAL A 468 9.61 -13.06 -8.30
N GLN A 469 9.74 -14.30 -7.83
CA GLN A 469 9.10 -15.50 -8.38
C GLN A 469 8.28 -16.14 -7.24
N VAL A 470 6.98 -15.83 -7.21
CA VAL A 470 6.09 -16.05 -6.06
C VAL A 470 5.87 -17.53 -5.80
N ASP A 471 5.70 -18.33 -6.85
CA ASP A 471 5.56 -19.78 -6.77
C ASP A 471 6.83 -20.45 -6.24
N LEU A 472 8.00 -20.03 -6.74
CA LEU A 472 9.29 -20.54 -6.28
C LEU A 472 9.56 -20.16 -4.83
N ALA A 473 9.23 -18.92 -4.44
CA ALA A 473 9.35 -18.46 -3.07
C ALA A 473 8.45 -19.29 -2.13
N LEU A 474 7.19 -19.51 -2.51
CA LEU A 474 6.26 -20.29 -1.69
C LEU A 474 6.67 -21.76 -1.57
N GLN A 475 7.17 -22.37 -2.63
CA GLN A 475 7.69 -23.74 -2.59
C GLN A 475 8.93 -23.86 -1.71
N ALA A 476 9.91 -22.97 -1.87
CA ALA A 476 11.10 -22.98 -1.02
C ALA A 476 10.76 -22.73 0.45
N CYS A 477 9.73 -21.92 0.71
CA CYS A 477 9.24 -21.61 2.05
C CYS A 477 8.60 -22.84 2.72
N LEU A 478 7.74 -23.55 1.99
CA LEU A 478 7.16 -24.82 2.43
C LEU A 478 8.24 -25.85 2.74
N GLN A 479 9.25 -25.98 1.87
CA GLN A 479 10.39 -26.88 2.06
C GLN A 479 11.23 -26.50 3.28
N ALA A 480 11.44 -25.20 3.52
CA ALA A 480 12.17 -24.71 4.70
C ALA A 480 11.46 -25.04 6.01
N GLU A 481 10.13 -25.21 6.01
CA GLU A 481 9.36 -25.75 7.13
C GLU A 481 9.20 -27.28 7.12
N GLY A 482 9.94 -28.00 6.26
CA GLY A 482 9.91 -29.45 6.17
C GLY A 482 8.65 -30.04 5.52
N LYS A 483 7.87 -29.22 4.79
CA LYS A 483 6.62 -29.66 4.15
C LYS A 483 6.91 -30.33 2.81
N ASN A 484 6.18 -31.41 2.54
CA ASN A 484 6.20 -32.06 1.24
C ASN A 484 5.36 -31.26 0.23
N LEU A 485 5.95 -30.90 -0.92
CA LEU A 485 5.29 -30.04 -1.91
C LEU A 485 4.02 -30.65 -2.52
N SER A 486 4.03 -31.94 -2.87
CA SER A 486 2.84 -32.57 -3.48
C SER A 486 1.69 -32.67 -2.49
N GLN A 487 1.98 -32.84 -1.21
CA GLN A 487 0.98 -32.81 -0.13
C GLN A 487 0.56 -31.39 0.27
N SER A 488 1.35 -30.37 -0.11
CA SER A 488 1.07 -28.96 0.22
C SER A 488 0.20 -28.26 -0.82
N GLN A 489 0.02 -28.87 -2.00
CA GLN A 489 -0.90 -28.38 -3.03
C GLN A 489 -2.36 -28.60 -2.63
N ALA A 490 -3.26 -27.84 -3.27
CA ALA A 490 -4.70 -27.98 -3.04
C ALA A 490 -5.15 -29.40 -3.43
N GLN A 491 -5.79 -30.09 -2.50
CA GLN A 491 -6.31 -31.45 -2.67
C GLN A 491 -7.82 -31.41 -2.87
N THR A 492 -8.35 -32.46 -3.48
CA THR A 492 -9.77 -32.65 -3.70
C THR A 492 -10.38 -33.49 -2.57
N PHE A 493 -11.46 -33.00 -1.98
CA PHE A 493 -12.24 -33.64 -0.94
C PHE A 493 -13.67 -33.83 -1.43
N SER A 494 -14.20 -35.04 -1.27
CA SER A 494 -15.59 -35.36 -1.59
C SER A 494 -16.36 -35.56 -0.30
N GLY A 495 -17.51 -34.92 -0.17
CA GLY A 495 -18.32 -35.04 1.03
C GLY A 495 -19.62 -34.26 0.98
N LYS A 496 -20.45 -34.51 1.97
CA LYS A 496 -21.74 -33.84 2.10
C LYS A 496 -21.51 -32.46 2.69
N LEU A 497 -21.87 -31.43 1.94
CA LEU A 497 -21.88 -30.07 2.46
C LEU A 497 -23.02 -29.93 3.47
N SER A 498 -22.71 -29.43 4.68
CA SER A 498 -23.70 -29.19 5.71
C SER A 498 -23.39 -27.92 6.51
N GLN A 499 -24.13 -27.72 7.61
CA GLN A 499 -23.96 -26.60 8.52
C GLN A 499 -24.03 -27.13 9.95
N ASN A 500 -23.07 -26.73 10.80
CA ASN A 500 -23.06 -27.13 12.21
C ASN A 500 -24.06 -26.28 13.03
N SER A 501 -24.19 -26.60 14.31
CA SER A 501 -25.10 -25.92 15.25
C SER A 501 -24.79 -24.43 15.46
N GLN A 502 -23.59 -23.98 15.14
CA GLN A 502 -23.14 -22.58 15.22
C GLN A 502 -23.37 -21.82 13.91
N GLY A 503 -23.91 -22.48 12.89
CA GLY A 503 -24.13 -21.88 11.59
C GLY A 503 -22.90 -21.92 10.68
N GLU A 504 -21.82 -22.59 11.06
CA GLU A 504 -20.62 -22.71 10.24
C GLU A 504 -20.79 -23.79 9.18
N LYS A 505 -20.29 -23.55 7.97
CA LYS A 505 -20.33 -24.53 6.89
C LYS A 505 -19.27 -25.61 7.11
N ILE A 506 -19.68 -26.85 6.91
CA ILE A 506 -18.83 -28.03 7.12
C ILE A 506 -18.93 -28.97 5.93
N LEU A 507 -17.84 -29.68 5.64
CA LEU A 507 -17.83 -30.81 4.71
C LEU A 507 -17.73 -32.10 5.51
N VAL A 508 -18.77 -32.92 5.45
CA VAL A 508 -18.82 -34.23 6.10
C VAL A 508 -18.35 -35.28 5.10
N THR A 509 -17.12 -35.75 5.24
CA THR A 509 -16.54 -36.82 4.43
C THR A 509 -16.73 -38.18 5.13
N PRO A 510 -16.41 -39.31 4.48
CA PRO A 510 -16.43 -40.62 5.14
C PRO A 510 -15.44 -40.75 6.32
N LEU A 511 -14.40 -39.91 6.37
CA LEU A 511 -13.32 -40.01 7.35
C LEU A 511 -13.39 -38.95 8.44
N GLU A 512 -14.01 -37.81 8.16
CA GLU A 512 -13.90 -36.63 9.01
C GLU A 512 -14.94 -35.55 8.66
N THR A 513 -15.06 -34.55 9.55
CA THR A 513 -15.83 -33.33 9.30
C THR A 513 -14.88 -32.14 9.29
N LEU A 514 -14.87 -31.38 8.18
CA LEU A 514 -13.97 -30.25 7.98
C LEU A 514 -14.75 -28.94 8.02
N LYS A 515 -14.30 -27.96 8.82
CA LYS A 515 -14.86 -26.60 8.78
C LYS A 515 -14.41 -25.91 7.51
N LEU A 516 -15.32 -25.39 6.70
CA LEU A 516 -14.99 -24.73 5.45
C LEU A 516 -14.67 -23.26 5.70
N MET A 517 -13.53 -22.80 5.18
CA MET A 517 -13.17 -21.40 5.10
C MET A 517 -13.36 -20.96 3.64
N PRO A 518 -14.57 -20.49 3.29
CA PRO A 518 -14.91 -20.15 1.90
C PRO A 518 -14.21 -18.88 1.44
N THR A 519 -13.98 -18.73 0.13
CA THR A 519 -13.83 -17.39 -0.45
C THR A 519 -15.19 -16.71 -0.49
N LEU A 520 -15.23 -15.39 -0.60
CA LEU A 520 -16.49 -14.68 -0.64
C LEU A 520 -17.25 -14.86 -1.96
N SER A 521 -16.59 -15.13 -3.08
CA SER A 521 -17.31 -15.56 -4.29
C SER A 521 -18.19 -16.78 -4.01
N ASN A 522 -17.62 -17.78 -3.32
CA ASN A 522 -18.40 -18.94 -2.90
C ASN A 522 -19.58 -18.52 -2.01
N LEU A 523 -19.45 -17.45 -1.20
CA LEU A 523 -20.53 -16.90 -0.36
C LEU A 523 -21.52 -15.98 -1.10
N GLN A 524 -21.13 -15.27 -2.15
CA GLN A 524 -21.93 -14.28 -2.90
C GLN A 524 -22.86 -14.92 -3.94
N ALA A 525 -22.45 -16.04 -4.55
CA ALA A 525 -23.38 -16.92 -5.25
C ALA A 525 -24.46 -17.51 -4.30
N GLY A 526 -24.33 -17.24 -2.98
CA GLY A 526 -24.65 -18.19 -1.94
C GLY A 526 -23.71 -19.39 -2.10
N TRP A 527 -23.25 -20.01 -1.02
CA TRP A 527 -23.01 -21.45 -1.14
C TRP A 527 -24.38 -21.96 -1.53
N PRO A 528 -24.62 -22.39 -2.79
CA PRO A 528 -25.96 -22.31 -3.33
C PRO A 528 -26.86 -23.01 -2.34
N HIS A 529 -27.94 -22.36 -1.91
CA HIS A 529 -28.94 -23.03 -1.08
C HIS A 529 -29.30 -24.44 -1.61
N PRO A 530 -29.23 -24.74 -2.93
CA PRO A 530 -29.32 -26.12 -3.42
C PRO A 530 -28.15 -27.06 -3.09
N LEU A 531 -26.93 -26.60 -2.82
CA LEU A 531 -25.77 -27.44 -2.43
C LEU A 531 -25.79 -27.86 -0.97
N LEU A 532 -26.49 -27.13 -0.10
CA LEU A 532 -26.60 -27.54 1.29
C LEU A 532 -27.27 -28.92 1.34
N ASN A 533 -26.62 -29.85 2.03
CA ASN A 533 -26.98 -31.27 2.09
C ASN A 533 -26.75 -32.07 0.79
N GLN A 534 -26.08 -31.53 -0.22
CA GLN A 534 -25.65 -32.28 -1.40
C GLN A 534 -24.26 -32.87 -1.23
N GLN A 535 -23.96 -33.88 -2.05
CA GLN A 535 -22.59 -34.28 -2.29
C GLN A 535 -21.89 -33.22 -3.15
N VAL A 536 -20.72 -32.80 -2.69
CA VAL A 536 -19.90 -31.81 -3.36
C VAL A 536 -18.46 -32.28 -3.41
N ARG A 537 -17.75 -31.77 -4.41
CA ARG A 537 -16.32 -31.83 -4.51
C ARG A 537 -15.74 -30.46 -4.13
N VAL A 538 -14.89 -30.45 -3.11
CA VAL A 538 -14.19 -29.25 -2.63
C VAL A 538 -12.71 -29.41 -2.90
N ARG A 539 -12.12 -28.47 -3.62
CA ARG A 539 -10.67 -28.38 -3.76
C ARG A 539 -10.14 -27.38 -2.74
N GLY A 540 -9.11 -27.73 -1.99
CA GLY A 540 -8.64 -26.88 -0.90
C GLY A 540 -7.43 -27.40 -0.13
N TRP A 541 -7.06 -26.69 0.92
CA TRP A 541 -5.95 -27.07 1.81
C TRP A 541 -6.44 -27.28 3.23
N LYS A 542 -6.08 -28.41 3.81
CA LYS A 542 -6.24 -28.60 5.25
C LYS A 542 -5.31 -27.64 5.99
N LYS A 543 -5.87 -26.90 6.95
CA LYS A 543 -5.15 -26.15 7.95
C LYS A 543 -5.09 -27.03 9.21
N ARG A 544 -3.89 -27.52 9.56
CA ARG A 544 -3.70 -28.14 10.88
C ARG A 544 -3.81 -27.04 11.94
N PRO A 545 -4.53 -27.26 13.04
CA PRO A 545 -5.13 -26.15 13.74
C PRO A 545 -4.38 -25.84 15.04
N ASP A 546 -4.44 -24.58 15.46
CA ASP A 546 -4.29 -24.18 16.86
C ASP A 546 -5.61 -24.44 17.65
N SER A 547 -6.52 -25.27 17.12
CA SER A 547 -7.86 -25.62 17.63
C SER A 547 -8.23 -27.10 17.39
N GLU A 548 -9.31 -27.60 17.98
CA GLU A 548 -9.70 -29.03 17.91
C GLU A 548 -10.40 -29.44 16.59
N ILE A 549 -10.70 -28.52 15.68
CA ILE A 549 -11.39 -28.81 14.40
C ILE A 549 -10.49 -28.46 13.22
N GLU A 550 -10.22 -29.44 12.34
CA GLU A 550 -9.53 -29.20 11.08
C GLU A 550 -10.36 -28.27 10.17
N ALA A 551 -9.75 -27.19 9.72
CA ALA A 551 -10.34 -26.26 8.77
C ALA A 551 -9.83 -26.57 7.35
N LEU A 552 -10.70 -26.50 6.37
CA LEU A 552 -10.40 -26.63 4.94
C LEU A 552 -10.56 -25.26 4.29
N GLU A 553 -9.43 -24.70 3.87
CA GLU A 553 -9.39 -23.51 3.00
C GLU A 553 -9.89 -23.89 1.61
N VAL A 554 -10.96 -23.27 1.15
CA VAL A 554 -11.60 -23.62 -0.12
C VAL A 554 -10.95 -22.84 -1.25
N LEU A 555 -10.40 -23.56 -2.23
CA LEU A 555 -9.95 -23.02 -3.51
C LEU A 555 -11.10 -23.03 -4.54
N ASP A 556 -11.84 -24.14 -4.60
CA ASP A 556 -12.93 -24.36 -5.55
C ASP A 556 -13.96 -25.33 -4.95
N LEU A 557 -15.22 -25.20 -5.36
CA LEU A 557 -16.31 -26.06 -4.94
C LEU A 557 -17.30 -26.31 -6.10
N ALA A 558 -17.59 -27.58 -6.34
CA ALA A 558 -18.54 -28.03 -7.35
C ALA A 558 -19.48 -29.13 -6.82
N LEU A 559 -20.66 -29.28 -7.45
CA LEU A 559 -21.49 -30.48 -7.28
C LEU A 559 -20.78 -31.71 -7.84
N GLU A 560 -21.02 -32.87 -7.23
CA GLU A 560 -20.58 -34.16 -7.79
C GLU A 560 -21.48 -34.68 -8.91
#